data_AF-R9M3P3-F1
#
_entry.id   AF-R9M3P3-F1
#
_cell.length_a   1.000
_cell.length_b   1.000
_cell.length_c   1.000
_cell.angle_alpha   90.00
_cell.angle_beta   90.00
_cell.angle_gamma   90.00
#
_symmetry.space_group_name_H-M   'P 1'
#
loop_
_entity.id
_entity.type
_entity.pdbx_description
1 polymer ?
#
loop_
_entity_poly.entity_id
_entity_poly.type
_entity_poly.pdbx_seq_one_letter_code
_entity_poly.pdbx_strand_id
1 'polypeptide(L)'
;MLKLSLLPEEYLVINENIVVQLTRIAGGRAGLAVHAGREIPIVRGTVLEQQGRERPACLLPPSGKKGRYYRDQIFRWNDDREKAVRKMKQTIERLEEKGCGEEAEILRTQLERVIPAFWEEDLAAP
;
A
#
# COMPACT_ATOMS: atom_id res chain seq x y z
N MET A 1 -3.52 -4.84 -22.52
CA MET A 1 -2.78 -4.11 -21.46
C MET A 1 -2.11 -5.14 -20.57
N LEU A 2 -0.78 -5.09 -20.45
CA LEU A 2 -0.02 -5.92 -19.51
C LEU A 2 -0.14 -5.34 -18.09
N LYS A 3 -0.23 -6.19 -17.06
CA LYS A 3 -0.29 -5.80 -15.65
C LYS A 3 0.81 -6.51 -14.88
N LEU A 4 1.55 -5.76 -14.08
CA LEU A 4 2.64 -6.24 -13.25
C LEU A 4 2.42 -5.72 -11.82
N SER A 5 2.84 -6.50 -10.83
CA SER A 5 2.91 -6.08 -9.43
C SER A 5 4.38 -5.92 -9.07
N LEU A 6 4.73 -4.80 -8.45
CA LEU A 6 6.11 -4.49 -8.06
C LEU A 6 6.16 -4.21 -6.56
N LEU A 7 7.23 -4.67 -5.91
CA LEU A 7 7.64 -4.19 -4.59
C LEU A 7 8.36 -2.84 -4.71
N PRO A 8 8.41 -2.04 -3.64
CA PRO A 8 9.27 -0.86 -3.62
C PRO A 8 10.70 -1.19 -4.05
N GLU A 9 11.33 -0.25 -4.76
CA GLU A 9 12.67 -0.33 -5.36
C GLU A 9 12.80 -1.24 -6.59
N GLU A 10 11.81 -2.11 -6.85
CA GLU A 10 11.76 -2.85 -8.11
C GLU A 10 11.50 -1.93 -9.32
N TYR A 11 11.91 -2.42 -10.48
CA TYR A 11 11.79 -1.69 -11.74
C TYR A 11 11.36 -2.62 -12.89
N LEU A 12 10.86 -1.99 -13.94
CA LEU A 12 10.64 -2.64 -15.23
C LEU A 12 11.35 -1.85 -16.33
N VAL A 13 11.67 -2.54 -17.41
CA VAL A 13 12.22 -1.94 -18.63
C VAL A 13 11.21 -2.12 -19.75
N ILE A 14 10.88 -1.04 -20.45
CA ILE A 14 10.05 -1.05 -21.65
C ILE A 14 10.97 -0.85 -22.84
N ASN A 15 10.81 -1.71 -23.86
CA ASN A 15 11.76 -1.80 -24.96
C ASN A 15 13.17 -2.13 -24.40
N GLU A 16 14.16 -1.27 -24.64
CA GLU A 16 15.54 -1.49 -24.17
C GLU A 16 16.08 -0.37 -23.27
N ASN A 17 15.45 0.81 -23.30
CA ASN A 17 16.01 2.05 -22.74
C ASN A 17 15.04 2.87 -21.88
N ILE A 18 13.78 2.45 -21.73
CA ILE A 18 12.82 3.13 -20.86
C ILE A 18 12.74 2.36 -19.55
N VAL A 19 13.31 2.92 -18.49
CA VAL A 19 13.30 2.32 -17.15
C VAL A 19 12.25 3.00 -16.30
N VAL A 20 11.38 2.22 -15.69
CA VAL A 20 10.38 2.70 -14.73
C VAL A 20 10.62 2.01 -13.41
N GLN A 21 11.00 2.77 -12.38
CA GLN A 21 11.23 2.27 -11.03
C GLN A 21 10.10 2.70 -10.09
N LEU A 22 9.63 1.77 -9.27
CA LEU A 22 8.72 2.06 -8.16
C LEU A 22 9.53 2.53 -6.95
N THR A 23 9.52 3.83 -6.66
CA THR A 23 10.35 4.39 -5.58
C THR A 23 9.71 4.29 -4.21
N ARG A 24 8.39 4.37 -4.11
CA ARG A 24 7.64 4.21 -2.86
C ARG A 24 6.16 3.94 -3.10
N ILE A 25 5.50 3.28 -2.15
CA ILE A 25 4.04 3.21 -2.05
C ILE A 25 3.63 3.82 -0.72
N ALA A 26 2.87 4.91 -0.76
CA ALA A 26 2.55 5.71 0.41
C ALA A 26 1.28 6.53 0.15
N GLY A 27 0.39 6.63 1.14
CA GLY A 27 -0.76 7.53 1.10
C GLY A 27 -1.73 7.30 -0.05
N GLY A 28 -1.87 6.05 -0.51
CA GLY A 28 -2.65 5.68 -1.69
C GLY A 28 -2.03 6.14 -3.02
N ARG A 29 -0.72 6.43 -3.04
CA ARG A 29 0.05 6.84 -4.23
C ARG A 29 1.24 5.94 -4.41
N ALA A 30 1.57 5.68 -5.67
CA ALA A 30 2.85 5.11 -6.08
C ALA A 30 3.77 6.24 -6.58
N GLY A 31 4.98 6.32 -6.03
CA GLY A 31 6.05 7.12 -6.57
C GLY A 31 6.73 6.36 -7.70
N LEU A 32 6.77 6.94 -8.89
CA LEU A 32 7.45 6.35 -10.05
C LEU A 32 8.60 7.28 -10.47
N ALA A 33 9.79 6.71 -10.65
CA ALA A 33 10.89 7.35 -11.35
C ALA A 33 10.95 6.78 -12.77
N VAL A 34 10.97 7.66 -13.77
CA VAL A 34 11.01 7.25 -15.19
C VAL A 34 12.27 7.81 -15.81
N HIS A 35 13.11 6.92 -16.32
CA HIS A 35 14.27 7.24 -17.13
C HIS A 35 13.98 6.86 -18.58
N ALA A 36 14.09 7.82 -19.49
CA ALA A 36 13.92 7.62 -20.92
C ALA A 36 14.74 8.67 -21.68
N GLY A 37 14.96 8.45 -22.98
CA GLY A 37 15.54 9.45 -23.86
C GLY A 37 14.70 10.73 -23.92
N ARG A 38 15.34 11.88 -24.20
CA ARG A 38 14.67 13.20 -24.20
C ARG A 38 13.65 13.36 -25.32
N GLU A 39 13.77 12.55 -26.36
CA GLU A 39 12.85 12.45 -27.48
C GLU A 39 11.50 11.83 -27.09
N ILE A 40 11.42 11.15 -25.94
CA ILE A 40 10.21 10.49 -25.45
C ILE A 40 9.53 11.40 -24.41
N PRO A 41 8.36 12.02 -24.73
CA PRO A 41 7.69 12.91 -23.80
C PRO A 41 7.05 12.15 -22.63
N ILE A 42 7.41 12.54 -21.40
CA ILE A 42 6.81 12.00 -20.16
C ILE A 42 5.87 13.07 -19.59
N VAL A 43 4.57 12.87 -19.72
CA VAL A 43 3.54 13.86 -19.34
C VAL A 43 2.48 13.22 -18.45
N ARG A 44 2.04 13.93 -17.41
CA ARG A 44 0.91 13.50 -16.57
C ARG A 44 -0.37 13.53 -17.39
N GLY A 45 -1.25 12.54 -17.22
CA GLY A 45 -2.53 12.46 -17.92
C GLY A 45 -3.38 13.73 -17.79
N THR A 46 -3.40 14.37 -16.61
CA THR A 46 -4.12 15.63 -16.40
C THR A 46 -3.56 16.78 -17.25
N VAL A 47 -2.23 16.83 -17.47
CA VAL A 47 -1.59 17.85 -18.31
C VAL A 47 -1.83 17.54 -19.78
N LEU A 48 -1.77 16.27 -20.16
CA LEU A 48 -2.07 15.80 -21.51
C LEU A 48 -3.50 16.21 -21.94
N GLU A 49 -4.49 15.93 -21.09
CA GLU A 49 -5.90 16.25 -21.34
C GLU A 49 -6.16 17.76 -21.32
N GLN A 50 -5.49 18.53 -20.45
CA GLN A 50 -5.56 20.00 -20.43
C GLN A 50 -5.02 20.65 -21.71
N GLN A 51 -4.06 20.02 -22.39
CA GLN A 51 -3.52 20.46 -23.67
C GLN A 51 -4.43 20.11 -24.86
N GLY A 52 -5.65 19.64 -24.61
CA GLY A 52 -6.64 19.30 -25.64
C GLY A 52 -6.40 17.95 -26.31
N ARG A 53 -5.48 17.13 -25.79
CA ARG A 53 -5.29 15.76 -26.28
C ARG A 53 -6.29 14.82 -25.61
N GLU A 54 -6.79 13.85 -26.35
CA GLU A 54 -7.74 12.89 -25.82
C GLU A 54 -7.08 11.90 -24.85
N ARG A 55 -7.88 11.46 -23.87
CA ARG A 55 -7.50 10.39 -22.95
C ARG A 55 -7.27 9.09 -23.74
N PRO A 56 -6.13 8.38 -23.57
CA PRO A 56 -5.87 7.16 -24.32
C PRO A 56 -6.95 6.08 -24.12
N ALA A 57 -7.45 5.53 -25.23
CA ALA A 57 -8.57 4.57 -25.24
C ALA A 57 -8.29 3.25 -24.50
N CYS A 58 -7.02 2.90 -24.28
CA CYS A 58 -6.63 1.69 -23.56
C CYS A 58 -6.75 1.81 -22.03
N LEU A 59 -7.04 3.01 -21.50
CA LEU A 59 -7.21 3.25 -20.07
C LEU A 59 -8.61 2.85 -19.62
N LEU A 60 -8.68 2.28 -18.41
CA LEU A 60 -9.97 2.09 -17.75
C LEU A 60 -10.68 3.44 -17.52
N PRO A 61 -12.02 3.47 -17.61
CA PRO A 61 -12.78 4.67 -17.35
C PRO A 61 -12.50 5.16 -15.91
N PRO A 62 -12.42 6.48 -15.69
CA PRO A 62 -12.23 7.01 -14.36
C PRO A 62 -13.39 6.56 -13.47
N SER A 63 -13.09 6.06 -12.27
CA SER A 63 -14.08 5.54 -11.33
C SER A 63 -15.02 6.62 -10.75
N GLY A 64 -14.90 7.88 -11.18
CA GLY A 64 -15.63 9.04 -10.65
C GLY A 64 -15.23 9.46 -9.23
N LYS A 65 -14.49 8.62 -8.51
CA LYS A 65 -14.04 8.89 -7.13
C LYS A 65 -12.73 9.68 -7.17
N LYS A 66 -12.72 10.88 -6.58
CA LYS A 66 -11.47 11.61 -6.33
C LYS A 66 -10.59 10.77 -5.41
N GLY A 67 -9.38 10.42 -5.88
CA GLY A 67 -8.39 9.73 -5.04
C GLY A 67 -8.14 10.54 -3.77
N ARG A 68 -8.46 9.99 -2.61
CA ARG A 68 -8.19 10.64 -1.33
C ARG A 68 -6.70 10.44 -1.04
N TYR A 69 -5.94 11.53 -1.02
CA TYR A 69 -4.61 11.51 -0.45
C TYR A 69 -4.77 11.36 1.06
N TYR A 70 -4.46 10.18 1.57
CA TYR A 70 -4.18 10.02 2.98
C TYR A 70 -2.71 10.40 3.12
N ARG A 71 -2.33 11.35 4.00
CA ARG A 71 -0.94 11.34 4.50
C ARG A 71 -0.69 9.93 5.03
N ASP A 72 0.52 9.40 4.92
CA ASP A 72 0.87 8.19 5.68
C ASP A 72 0.61 8.51 7.15
N GLN A 73 -0.57 8.11 7.64
CA GLN A 73 -0.91 8.32 9.03
C GLN A 73 -0.13 7.25 9.74
N ILE A 74 1.03 7.63 10.23
CA ILE A 74 1.71 6.89 11.29
C ILE A 74 0.71 6.87 12.44
N PHE A 75 -0.06 5.79 12.51
CA PHE A 75 -0.98 5.62 13.59
C PHE A 75 -0.16 5.18 14.80
N ARG A 76 0.05 6.12 15.74
CA ARG A 76 0.68 5.80 17.02
C ARG A 76 -0.09 4.64 17.66
N TRP A 77 0.64 3.64 18.15
CA TRP A 77 0.05 2.64 19.03
C TRP A 77 -0.50 3.39 20.25
N ASN A 78 -1.82 3.32 20.45
CA ASN A 78 -2.51 4.07 21.50
C ASN A 78 -3.25 3.10 22.44
N ASP A 79 -3.67 3.61 23.59
CA ASP A 79 -4.35 2.81 24.62
C ASP A 79 -5.59 2.07 24.11
N ASP A 80 -6.28 2.63 23.12
CA ASP A 80 -7.47 1.99 22.54
C ASP A 80 -7.12 0.78 21.67
N ARG A 81 -6.02 0.82 20.93
CA ARG A 81 -5.47 -0.35 20.22
C ARG A 81 -4.98 -1.40 21.20
N GLU A 82 -4.32 -0.98 22.27
CA GLU A 82 -3.87 -1.87 23.34
C GLU A 82 -5.06 -2.59 24.01
N LYS A 83 -6.14 -1.86 24.32
CA LYS A 83 -7.40 -2.45 24.82
C LYS A 83 -8.03 -3.41 23.83
N ALA A 84 -8.04 -3.06 22.53
CA ALA A 84 -8.59 -3.91 21.48
C ALA A 84 -7.82 -5.24 21.38
N VAL A 85 -6.49 -5.19 21.38
CA VAL A 85 -5.63 -6.37 21.36
C VAL A 85 -5.88 -7.26 22.59
N ARG A 86 -5.95 -6.69 23.79
CA ARG A 86 -6.28 -7.45 25.01
C ARG A 86 -7.62 -8.17 24.88
N LYS A 87 -8.63 -7.49 24.35
CA LYS A 87 -9.96 -8.08 24.14
C LYS A 87 -9.95 -9.18 23.08
N MET A 88 -9.16 -9.03 22.02
CA MET A 88 -8.96 -10.07 21.00
C MET A 88 -8.29 -11.31 21.60
N LYS A 89 -7.23 -11.14 22.41
CA LYS A 89 -6.57 -12.24 23.13
C LYS A 89 -7.54 -13.01 24.03
N GLN A 90 -8.34 -12.30 24.82
CA GLN A 90 -9.38 -12.93 25.66
C GLN A 90 -10.44 -13.70 24.85
N THR A 91 -10.81 -13.20 23.68
CA THR A 91 -11.74 -13.92 22.80
C THR A 91 -11.10 -15.18 22.22
N ILE A 92 -9.81 -15.15 21.87
CA ILE A 92 -9.06 -16.31 21.39
C ILE A 92 -8.99 -17.39 22.48
N GLU A 93 -8.65 -17.03 23.72
CA GLU A 93 -8.64 -17.97 24.86
C GLU A 93 -10.02 -18.62 25.06
N ARG A 94 -11.10 -17.83 24.98
CA ARG A 94 -12.47 -18.35 25.06
C ARG A 94 -12.85 -19.26 23.89
N LEU A 95 -12.25 -19.10 22.72
CA LEU A 95 -12.45 -20.01 21.59
C LEU A 95 -11.74 -21.34 21.82
N GLU A 96 -10.53 -21.29 22.38
CA GLU A 96 -9.78 -22.49 22.79
C GLU A 96 -10.54 -23.29 23.86
N GLU A 97 -11.08 -22.62 24.88
CA GLU A 97 -11.91 -23.24 25.93
C GLU A 97 -13.17 -23.92 25.38
N LYS A 98 -13.71 -23.42 24.26
CA LYS A 98 -14.90 -23.97 23.59
C LYS A 98 -14.58 -25.08 22.59
N GLY A 99 -13.31 -25.44 22.42
CA GLY A 99 -12.86 -26.48 21.48
C GLY A 99 -12.65 -26.00 20.04
N CYS A 100 -12.70 -24.68 19.79
CA CYS A 100 -12.41 -24.07 18.48
C CYS A 100 -10.91 -23.70 18.37
N GLY A 101 -10.03 -24.69 18.63
CA GLY A 101 -8.59 -24.46 18.70
C GLY A 101 -7.95 -24.07 17.37
N GLU A 102 -8.45 -24.61 16.25
CA GLU A 102 -7.93 -24.29 14.92
C GLU A 102 -8.22 -22.83 14.54
N GLU A 103 -9.45 -22.36 14.76
CA GLU A 103 -9.83 -20.96 14.50
C GLU A 103 -9.12 -19.99 15.45
N ALA A 104 -8.94 -20.38 16.71
CA ALA A 104 -8.19 -19.61 17.68
C ALA A 104 -6.73 -19.42 17.24
N GLU A 105 -6.08 -20.46 16.73
CA GLU A 105 -4.69 -20.40 16.28
C GLU A 105 -4.52 -19.56 15.01
N ILE A 106 -5.47 -19.65 14.07
CA ILE A 106 -5.51 -18.79 12.89
C ILE A 106 -5.60 -17.32 13.32
N LEU A 107 -6.51 -17.00 14.25
CA LEU A 107 -6.70 -15.64 14.75
C LEU A 107 -5.48 -15.14 15.54
N ARG A 108 -4.83 -16.00 16.32
CA ARG A 108 -3.59 -15.70 17.04
C ARG A 108 -2.48 -15.30 16.07
N THR A 109 -2.29 -16.11 15.02
CA THR A 109 -1.29 -15.83 13.96
C THR A 109 -1.56 -14.50 13.25
N GLN A 110 -2.83 -14.18 12.95
CA GLN A 110 -3.16 -12.88 12.34
C GLN A 110 -2.94 -11.71 13.30
N LEU A 111 -3.26 -11.89 14.59
CA LEU A 111 -3.08 -10.86 15.59
C LEU A 111 -1.60 -10.50 15.78
N GLU A 112 -0.71 -11.50 15.79
CA GLU A 112 0.74 -11.29 15.88
C GLU A 112 1.33 -10.50 14.71
N ARG A 113 0.71 -10.59 13.52
CA ARG A 113 1.14 -9.82 12.33
C ARG A 113 0.69 -8.36 12.35
N VAL A 114 -0.31 -8.02 13.17
CA VAL A 114 -0.89 -6.68 13.26
C VAL A 114 -0.33 -5.90 14.44
N ILE A 115 0.07 -6.57 15.50
CA ILE A 115 0.72 -5.95 16.65
C ILE A 115 2.16 -5.61 16.23
N PRO A 116 2.60 -4.34 16.37
CA PRO A 116 3.98 -3.97 16.12
C PRO A 116 4.91 -4.84 16.96
N ALA A 117 5.90 -5.48 16.32
CA ALA A 117 6.92 -6.22 17.05
C ALA A 117 7.76 -5.22 17.87
N PHE A 118 8.24 -5.60 19.06
CA PHE A 118 9.00 -4.68 19.92
C PHE A 118 10.29 -4.13 19.26
N TRP A 119 10.75 -4.76 18.17
CA TRP A 119 11.91 -4.38 17.36
C TRP A 119 11.56 -3.52 16.12
N GLU A 120 10.28 -3.32 15.82
CA GLU A 120 9.89 -2.26 14.88
C GLU A 120 10.18 -0.94 15.58
N GLU A 121 11.20 -0.23 15.10
CA GLU A 121 11.66 1.03 15.70
C GLU A 121 10.47 1.92 16.05
N ASP A 122 10.39 2.34 17.31
CA ASP A 122 9.48 3.39 17.71
C ASP A 122 9.93 4.68 17.01
N LEU A 123 9.36 4.93 15.83
CA LEU A 123 9.59 6.16 15.05
C LEU A 123 9.07 7.42 15.78
N ALA A 124 8.56 7.30 17.01
CA ALA A 124 8.23 8.38 17.91
C ALA A 124 9.24 8.57 19.08
N ALA A 125 10.33 7.79 19.14
CA ALA A 125 11.46 8.10 20.00
C ALA A 125 12.15 9.39 19.48
N PRO A 126 12.41 10.39 20.34
CA PRO A 126 13.00 11.67 19.94
C PRO A 126 14.45 11.54 19.46
#